data_AF-A0AAN4TDV9-F1
#
_entry.id   AF-A0AAN4TDV9-F1
#
_cell.length_a   1.000
_cell.length_b   1.000
_cell.length_c   1.000
_cell.angle_alpha   90.00
_cell.angle_beta   90.00
_cell.angle_gamma   90.00
#
_symmetry.space_group_name_H-M   'P 1'
#
loop_
_entity.id
_entity.type
_entity.pdbx_description
1 polymer ?
#
loop_
_entity_poly.entity_id
_entity_poly.type
_entity_poly.pdbx_seq_one_letter_code
_entity_poly.pdbx_strand_id
1 'polypeptide(L)'
;MLFTLLLNKQLRRRWLLEHKHSQSIPVAQRLRPIALLEPIPTPASWSESHGTSAAEMEALQYRVRLLRARAEKGKELVAEMERRIQRGDLPDPTSFCHSCVAVDGREVFLTKCGHRVCLTCVRYSTNEQGQYECCICFVPTSFVSRRRTLGPQRR
;
A
#
# COMPACT_ATOMS: atom_id res chain seq x y z
N MET A 1 -14.17 2.32 -14.74
CA MET A 1 -13.19 3.43 -14.84
C MET A 1 -13.10 4.30 -13.58
N LEU A 2 -14.22 4.74 -12.99
CA LEU A 2 -14.24 5.65 -11.83
C LEU A 2 -13.35 5.19 -10.65
N PHE A 3 -13.43 3.93 -10.22
CA PHE A 3 -12.67 3.45 -9.06
C PHE A 3 -11.15 3.46 -9.29
N THR A 4 -10.68 3.14 -10.50
CA THR A 4 -9.25 3.25 -10.85
C THR A 4 -8.78 4.70 -10.77
N LEU A 5 -9.58 5.65 -11.26
CA LEU A 5 -9.27 7.08 -11.14
C LEU A 5 -9.22 7.53 -9.68
N LEU A 6 -10.18 7.11 -8.86
CA LEU A 6 -10.21 7.41 -7.43
C LEU A 6 -9.00 6.83 -6.71
N LEU A 7 -8.65 5.56 -6.98
CA LEU A 7 -7.47 4.91 -6.42
C LEU A 7 -6.19 5.67 -6.80
N ASN A 8 -6.00 5.95 -8.09
CA ASN A 8 -4.83 6.68 -8.57
C ASN A 8 -4.73 8.09 -7.95
N LYS A 9 -5.87 8.76 -7.74
CA LYS A 9 -5.93 10.04 -7.02
C LYS A 9 -5.45 9.89 -5.57
N GLN A 10 -5.87 8.86 -4.85
CA GLN A 10 -5.43 8.63 -3.47
C GLN A 10 -3.94 8.24 -3.40
N LEU A 11 -3.47 7.37 -4.30
CA LEU A 11 -2.05 6.99 -4.38
C LEU A 11 -1.18 8.22 -4.65
N ARG A 12 -1.59 9.10 -5.57
CA ARG A 12 -0.86 10.35 -5.85
C ARG A 12 -0.86 11.29 -4.65
N ARG A 13 -2.01 11.48 -3.98
CA ARG A 13 -2.10 12.34 -2.79
C ARG A 13 -1.21 11.84 -1.67
N ARG A 14 -1.25 10.52 -1.40
CA ARG A 14 -0.36 9.86 -0.46
C ARG A 14 1.11 10.10 -0.82
N TRP A 15 1.51 9.84 -2.06
CA TRP A 15 2.88 10.06 -2.52
C TRP A 15 3.35 11.50 -2.31
N LEU A 16 2.50 12.49 -2.57
CA LEU A 16 2.80 13.90 -2.33
C LEU A 16 3.00 14.20 -0.84
N LEU A 17 2.15 13.66 0.04
CA LEU A 17 2.29 13.83 1.49
C LEU A 17 3.57 13.18 2.02
N GLU A 18 3.86 11.95 1.59
CA GLU A 18 5.13 11.28 1.90
C GLU A 18 6.31 12.12 1.38
N HIS A 19 6.21 12.65 0.15
CA HIS A 19 7.25 13.49 -0.45
C HIS A 19 7.50 14.77 0.35
N LYS A 20 6.46 15.51 0.69
CA LYS A 20 6.58 16.76 1.45
C LYS A 20 7.28 16.52 2.79
N HIS A 21 6.95 15.43 3.49
CA HIS A 21 7.48 15.16 4.83
C HIS A 21 8.87 14.51 4.83
N SER A 22 9.20 13.64 3.87
CA SER A 22 10.54 13.01 3.83
C SER A 22 11.63 13.87 3.19
N GLN A 23 11.33 15.08 2.71
CA GLN A 23 12.33 15.97 2.08
C GLN A 23 13.47 16.32 3.04
N SER A 24 13.17 16.52 4.33
CA SER A 24 14.15 16.81 5.37
C SER A 24 14.85 15.58 5.96
N ILE A 25 14.38 14.37 5.63
CA ILE A 25 14.88 13.11 6.21
C ILE A 25 15.97 12.51 5.30
N PRO A 26 17.14 12.09 5.82
CA PRO A 26 18.18 11.43 5.03
C PRO A 26 17.69 10.18 4.31
N VAL A 27 18.17 9.93 3.08
CA VAL A 27 17.71 8.81 2.22
C VAL A 27 17.78 7.44 2.90
N ALA A 28 18.79 7.19 3.74
CA ALA A 28 18.94 5.94 4.48
C ALA A 28 17.82 5.68 5.51
N GLN A 29 17.11 6.73 5.94
CA GLN A 29 15.97 6.66 6.84
C GLN A 29 14.64 6.72 6.10
N ARG A 30 14.66 6.93 4.77
CA ARG A 30 13.45 6.91 3.94
C ARG A 30 13.07 5.47 3.64
N LEU A 31 12.03 4.98 4.29
CA LEU A 31 11.30 3.81 3.79
C LEU A 31 10.38 4.29 2.66
N ARG A 32 10.47 3.80 1.41
CA ARG A 32 9.44 3.98 0.35
C ARG A 32 9.44 2.80 -0.63
N PRO A 33 8.28 2.27 -1.05
CA PRO A 33 7.36 2.80 -2.09
C PRO A 33 5.88 2.94 -1.60
N ILE A 34 4.86 3.44 -2.32
CA ILE A 34 4.36 3.08 -3.67
C ILE A 34 3.80 4.30 -4.42
N ALA A 35 4.24 4.46 -5.66
CA ALA A 35 3.48 5.10 -6.72
C ALA A 35 3.46 4.20 -7.98
N LEU A 36 3.01 2.95 -7.82
CA LEU A 36 2.55 2.16 -8.97
C LEU A 36 1.09 2.52 -9.19
N LEU A 37 0.85 3.49 -10.05
CA LEU A 37 -0.50 3.84 -10.47
C LEU A 37 -1.07 2.65 -11.24
N GLU A 38 -2.32 2.28 -10.94
CA GLU A 38 -2.98 1.26 -11.73
C GLU A 38 -3.23 1.78 -13.14
N PRO A 39 -3.01 0.95 -14.19
CA PRO A 39 -3.36 1.33 -15.54
C PRO A 39 -4.86 1.60 -15.62
N ILE A 40 -5.22 2.76 -16.18
CA ILE A 40 -6.61 3.08 -16.50
C ILE A 40 -6.99 2.17 -17.67
N PRO A 41 -8.00 1.28 -17.52
CA PRO A 41 -8.40 0.41 -18.62
C PRO A 41 -8.85 1.25 -19.82
N THR A 42 -8.33 0.93 -21.00
CA THR A 42 -8.64 1.62 -22.26
C THR A 42 -10.00 1.14 -22.79
N PRO A 43 -10.91 2.04 -23.24
CA PRO A 43 -12.23 1.66 -23.75
C PRO A 43 -12.22 0.64 -24.90
N ALA A 44 -11.16 0.61 -25.72
CA ALA A 44 -11.02 -0.30 -26.85
C ALA A 44 -11.04 -1.79 -26.48
N SER A 45 -10.70 -2.13 -25.23
CA SER A 45 -10.78 -3.52 -24.74
C SER A 45 -12.21 -4.01 -24.46
N TRP A 46 -13.21 -3.13 -24.62
CA TRP A 46 -14.63 -3.41 -24.34
C TRP A 46 -15.47 -3.46 -25.63
N SER A 47 -14.92 -2.96 -26.74
CA SER A 47 -15.62 -2.84 -28.03
C SER A 47 -15.61 -4.10 -28.88
N GLU A 48 -14.88 -5.14 -28.47
CA GLU A 48 -14.90 -6.47 -29.09
C GLU A 48 -15.50 -7.48 -28.09
N SER A 49 -16.83 -7.48 -27.91
CA SER A 49 -17.46 -8.68 -27.34
C SER A 49 -18.81 -8.96 -27.99
N HIS A 50 -18.83 -10.02 -28.80
CA HIS A 50 -20.00 -10.88 -28.86
C HIS A 50 -20.31 -11.33 -27.43
N GLY A 51 -21.50 -11.00 -26.90
CA GLY A 51 -22.05 -11.44 -25.61
C GLY A 51 -21.05 -11.73 -24.49
N THR A 52 -20.81 -10.77 -23.59
CA THR A 52 -19.98 -10.96 -22.39
C THR A 52 -20.43 -12.19 -21.60
N SER A 53 -19.54 -13.16 -21.41
CA SER A 53 -19.82 -14.39 -20.69
C SER A 53 -20.05 -14.14 -19.19
N ALA A 54 -20.75 -15.05 -18.52
CA ALA A 54 -20.98 -14.96 -17.08
C ALA A 54 -19.67 -14.88 -16.26
N ALA A 55 -18.63 -15.60 -16.70
CA ALA A 55 -17.31 -15.60 -16.07
C ALA A 55 -16.59 -14.25 -16.20
N GLU A 56 -16.70 -13.58 -17.34
CA GLU A 56 -16.14 -12.23 -17.55
C GLU A 56 -16.85 -11.19 -16.67
N MET A 57 -18.17 -11.31 -16.54
CA MET A 57 -18.96 -10.45 -15.66
C MET A 57 -18.57 -10.64 -14.18
N GLU A 58 -18.39 -11.88 -13.73
CA GLU A 58 -17.93 -12.19 -12.38
C GLU A 58 -16.53 -11.62 -12.10
N ALA A 59 -15.60 -11.81 -13.04
CA ALA A 59 -14.25 -11.25 -12.95
C ALA A 59 -14.27 -9.71 -12.87
N LEU A 60 -15.14 -9.06 -13.65
CA LEU A 60 -15.31 -7.61 -13.60
C LEU A 60 -15.88 -7.15 -12.25
N GLN A 61 -16.90 -7.82 -11.73
CA GLN A 61 -17.48 -7.53 -10.41
C GLN A 61 -16.44 -7.69 -9.30
N TYR A 62 -15.66 -8.76 -9.33
CA TYR A 62 -14.55 -8.99 -8.41
C TYR A 62 -13.53 -7.84 -8.47
N ARG A 63 -13.10 -7.46 -9.68
CA ARG A 63 -12.15 -6.34 -9.87
C ARG A 63 -12.70 -5.01 -9.36
N VAL A 64 -13.99 -4.73 -9.56
CA VAL A 64 -14.63 -3.52 -9.04
C VAL A 64 -14.65 -3.51 -7.51
N ARG A 65 -15.00 -4.64 -6.87
CA ARG A 65 -14.96 -4.78 -5.40
C ARG A 65 -13.55 -4.54 -4.87
N LEU A 66 -12.56 -5.13 -5.51
CA LEU A 66 -11.16 -4.98 -5.18
C LEU A 66 -10.70 -3.51 -5.27
N LEU A 67 -10.94 -2.85 -6.41
CA LEU A 67 -10.60 -1.45 -6.62
C LEU A 67 -11.26 -0.52 -5.60
N ARG A 68 -12.52 -0.80 -5.24
CA ARG A 68 -13.23 -0.05 -4.20
C ARG A 68 -12.55 -0.21 -2.85
N ALA A 69 -12.26 -1.44 -2.42
CA ALA A 69 -11.58 -1.71 -1.16
C ALA A 69 -10.21 -1.00 -1.08
N ARG A 70 -9.43 -1.06 -2.17
CA ARG A 70 -8.13 -0.35 -2.27
C ARG A 70 -8.30 1.17 -2.16
N ALA A 71 -9.29 1.74 -2.83
CA ALA A 71 -9.53 3.18 -2.81
C ALA A 71 -9.94 3.67 -1.41
N GLU A 72 -10.82 2.96 -0.71
CA GLU A 72 -11.19 3.29 0.67
C GLU A 72 -10.00 3.17 1.62
N LYS A 73 -9.19 2.10 1.50
CA LYS A 73 -7.96 1.98 2.28
C LYS A 73 -7.00 3.14 2.00
N GLY A 74 -6.85 3.54 0.74
CA GLY A 74 -6.05 4.71 0.37
C GLY A 74 -6.48 5.99 1.07
N LYS A 75 -7.79 6.23 1.19
CA LYS A 75 -8.32 7.40 1.93
C LYS A 75 -7.99 7.35 3.41
N GLU A 76 -8.16 6.19 4.05
CA GLU A 76 -7.87 5.99 5.46
C GLU A 76 -6.40 6.29 5.80
N LEU A 77 -5.48 5.82 4.95
CA LEU A 77 -4.05 6.06 5.12
C LEU A 77 -3.69 7.54 4.98
N VAL A 78 -4.25 8.21 3.97
CA VAL A 78 -4.04 9.64 3.76
C VAL A 78 -4.58 10.44 4.95
N ALA A 79 -5.77 10.12 5.44
CA ALA A 79 -6.37 10.80 6.59
C ALA A 79 -5.55 10.60 7.88
N GLU A 80 -5.03 9.39 8.11
CA GLU A 80 -4.14 9.14 9.25
C GLU A 80 -2.83 9.93 9.14
N MET A 81 -2.21 9.93 7.95
CA MET A 81 -0.98 10.71 7.73
C MET A 81 -1.20 12.20 8.02
N GLU A 82 -2.31 12.76 7.54
CA GLU A 82 -2.67 14.15 7.81
C GLU A 82 -2.90 14.41 9.31
N ARG A 83 -3.60 13.52 10.02
CA ARG A 83 -3.78 13.62 11.47
C ARG A 83 -2.44 13.59 12.22
N ARG A 84 -1.51 12.73 11.83
CA ARG A 84 -0.16 12.65 12.45
C ARG A 84 0.66 13.90 12.18
N ILE A 85 0.61 14.43 10.96
CA ILE A 85 1.27 15.69 10.62
C ILE A 85 0.73 16.83 11.49
N GLN A 86 -0.59 16.91 11.67
CA GLN A 86 -1.21 17.96 12.49
C GLN A 86 -0.85 17.86 13.98
N ARG A 87 -0.69 16.63 14.50
CA ARG A 87 -0.32 16.40 15.91
C ARG A 87 1.15 16.73 16.19
N GLY A 88 2.04 16.55 15.23
CA GLY A 88 3.49 16.78 15.42
C GLY A 88 4.18 15.78 16.34
N ASP A 89 3.46 14.85 16.98
CA ASP A 89 3.96 13.90 17.96
C ASP A 89 4.92 12.82 17.39
N LEU A 90 4.92 12.62 16.06
CA LEU A 90 5.68 11.55 15.42
C LEU A 90 6.70 12.09 14.43
N PRO A 91 7.98 11.63 14.50
CA PRO A 91 9.02 12.08 13.58
C PRO A 91 8.73 11.67 12.13
N ASP A 92 8.05 10.54 11.94
CA ASP A 92 7.65 10.04 10.62
C ASP A 92 6.16 9.65 10.59
N PRO A 93 5.29 10.47 9.97
CA PRO A 93 3.86 10.19 9.85
C PRO A 93 3.57 9.00 8.94
N THR A 94 4.59 8.39 8.31
CA THR A 94 4.47 7.23 7.44
C THR A 94 4.87 5.91 8.12
N SER A 95 5.38 5.98 9.36
CA SER A 95 5.92 4.84 10.12
C SER A 95 4.86 4.01 10.84
N PHE A 96 3.77 3.65 10.15
CA PHE A 96 2.66 2.92 10.75
C PHE A 96 2.14 1.79 9.88
N CYS A 97 1.36 0.90 10.50
CA CYS A 97 0.79 -0.21 9.77
C CYS A 97 -0.30 0.28 8.82
N HIS A 98 -0.10 0.11 7.52
CA HIS A 98 -1.09 0.47 6.53
C HIS A 98 -2.33 -0.44 6.54
N SER A 99 -2.32 -1.57 7.26
CA SER A 99 -3.45 -2.49 7.35
C SER A 99 -4.41 -2.14 8.47
N CYS A 100 -3.90 -1.96 9.70
CA CYS A 100 -4.74 -1.63 10.86
C CYS A 100 -4.67 -0.17 11.30
N VAL A 101 -3.77 0.62 10.72
CA VAL A 101 -3.60 2.06 11.04
C VAL A 101 -3.25 2.29 12.52
N ALA A 102 -2.74 1.25 13.19
CA ALA A 102 -2.37 1.32 14.60
C ALA A 102 -1.29 2.40 14.84
N VAL A 103 -1.45 3.08 15.97
CA VAL A 103 -0.66 4.26 16.37
C VAL A 103 0.58 3.87 17.17
N ASP A 104 0.56 2.69 17.77
CA ASP A 104 1.53 2.28 18.77
C ASP A 104 2.80 1.75 18.11
N GLY A 105 3.96 1.92 18.77
CA GLY A 105 5.33 1.57 18.35
C GLY A 105 5.62 0.10 18.05
N ARG A 106 4.68 -0.58 17.41
CA ARG A 106 4.78 -1.91 16.85
C ARG A 106 5.76 -1.88 15.70
N GLU A 107 6.58 -2.91 15.62
CA GLU A 107 7.46 -3.11 14.49
C GLU A 107 6.62 -3.26 13.21
N VAL A 108 6.91 -2.41 12.22
CA VAL A 108 6.28 -2.44 10.90
C VAL A 108 7.30 -2.89 9.86
N PHE A 109 6.90 -3.88 9.07
CA PHE A 109 7.73 -4.44 8.00
C PHE A 109 7.36 -3.81 6.67
N LEU A 110 8.37 -3.42 5.88
CA LEU A 110 8.16 -2.95 4.52
C LEU A 110 8.04 -4.16 3.58
N THR A 111 6.93 -4.26 2.86
CA THR A 111 6.75 -5.27 1.82
C THR A 111 7.41 -4.82 0.52
N LYS A 112 7.72 -5.76 -0.38
CA LYS A 112 8.18 -5.46 -1.75
C LYS A 112 7.13 -4.72 -2.55
N CYS A 113 5.85 -5.02 -2.32
CA CYS A 113 4.79 -4.23 -2.92
C CYS A 113 4.77 -2.80 -2.38
N GLY A 114 5.41 -2.50 -1.24
CA GLY A 114 5.63 -1.18 -0.68
C GLY A 114 4.71 -0.75 0.45
N HIS A 115 3.89 -1.68 0.93
CA HIS A 115 3.06 -1.45 2.10
C HIS A 115 3.82 -1.77 3.39
N ARG A 116 3.52 -1.03 4.46
CA ARG A 116 4.08 -1.24 5.80
C ARG A 116 3.05 -1.98 6.64
N VAL A 117 3.45 -3.08 7.27
CA VAL A 117 2.49 -3.99 7.91
C VAL A 117 3.08 -4.46 9.23
N CYS A 118 2.30 -4.39 10.32
CA CYS A 118 2.76 -4.87 11.62
C CYS A 118 2.69 -6.40 11.70
N LEU A 119 3.46 -6.98 12.62
CA LEU A 119 3.52 -8.44 12.79
C LEU A 119 2.13 -9.08 12.96
N THR A 120 1.23 -8.42 13.69
CA THR A 120 -0.14 -8.89 13.91
C THR A 120 -0.89 -9.03 12.58
N CYS A 121 -0.89 -7.99 11.73
CA CYS A 121 -1.55 -8.03 10.43
C CYS A 121 -0.88 -9.00 9.46
N VAL A 122 0.44 -9.21 9.58
CA VAL A 122 1.14 -10.27 8.82
C VAL A 122 0.55 -11.62 9.16
N ARG A 123 0.46 -11.98 10.46
CA ARG A 123 -0.09 -13.27 10.90
C ARG A 123 -1.51 -13.53 10.38
N TYR A 124 -2.37 -12.52 10.36
CA TYR A 124 -3.74 -12.65 9.86
C TYR A 124 -3.85 -12.71 8.33
N SER A 125 -2.83 -12.25 7.60
CA SER A 125 -2.85 -12.22 6.12
C SER A 125 -1.87 -13.22 5.51
N THR A 126 -1.38 -14.16 6.31
CA THR A 126 -0.56 -15.28 5.85
C THR A 126 -1.47 -16.48 5.64
N ASN A 127 -1.42 -17.08 4.46
CA ASN A 127 -2.19 -18.27 4.14
C ASN A 127 -1.59 -19.54 4.77
N GLU A 128 -2.27 -20.68 4.59
CA GLU A 128 -1.85 -21.98 5.13
C GLU A 128 -0.46 -22.42 4.62
N GLN A 129 -0.05 -21.93 3.46
CA GLN A 129 1.27 -22.19 2.86
C GLN A 129 2.37 -21.25 3.39
N GLY A 130 2.07 -20.38 4.36
CA GLY A 130 3.02 -19.43 4.92
C GLY A 130 3.31 -18.22 4.02
N GLN A 131 2.57 -18.06 2.91
CA GLN A 131 2.73 -16.93 2.01
C GLN A 131 1.90 -15.74 2.49
N TYR A 132 2.56 -14.59 2.64
CA TYR A 132 1.90 -13.34 3.00
C TYR A 132 1.20 -12.74 1.78
N GLU A 133 -0.10 -12.52 1.90
CA GLU A 133 -0.89 -11.75 0.95
C GLU A 133 -1.07 -10.31 1.48
N CYS A 134 -0.69 -9.33 0.67
CA CYS A 134 -0.87 -7.95 1.09
C CYS A 134 -2.35 -7.59 1.11
N CYS A 135 -2.95 -7.34 2.27
CA CYS A 135 -4.35 -6.92 2.41
C CYS A 135 -4.72 -5.57 1.74
N ILE A 136 -3.76 -4.89 1.13
CA ILE A 136 -3.96 -3.62 0.41
C ILE A 136 -3.81 -3.86 -1.10
N CYS A 137 -2.83 -4.66 -1.51
CA CYS A 137 -2.70 -5.05 -2.91
C CYS A 137 -3.49 -6.32 -3.24
N PHE A 138 -4.05 -7.06 -2.29
CA PHE A 138 -4.70 -8.36 -2.48
C PHE A 138 -3.94 -9.28 -3.46
N VAL A 139 -2.62 -9.29 -3.31
CA VAL A 139 -1.71 -10.14 -4.07
C VAL A 139 -0.59 -10.61 -3.15
N PRO A 140 -0.06 -11.82 -3.39
CA PRO A 140 1.11 -12.30 -2.68
C PRO A 140 2.29 -11.34 -2.80
N THR A 141 3.00 -11.13 -1.70
CA THR A 141 4.22 -10.32 -1.68
C THR A 141 5.19 -10.83 -0.63
N SER A 142 6.44 -10.38 -0.69
CA SER A 142 7.43 -10.69 0.34
C SER A 142 7.87 -9.41 1.06
N PHE A 143 8.62 -9.55 2.14
CA PHE A 143 9.21 -8.41 2.83
C PHE A 143 10.52 -7.99 2.17
N VAL A 144 10.85 -6.69 2.28
CA VAL A 144 12.17 -6.17 1.94
C VAL A 144 13.12 -6.59 3.05
N SER A 145 14.17 -7.37 2.72
CA SER A 145 15.20 -7.71 3.69
C SER A 145 15.88 -6.43 4.20
N ARG A 146 15.92 -6.23 5.51
CA ARG A 146 16.89 -5.29 6.10
C ARG A 146 18.28 -5.78 5.68
N ARG A 147 19.01 -5.01 4.87
CA ARG A 147 20.46 -5.21 4.79
C ARG A 147 20.97 -5.05 6.22
N ARG A 148 21.62 -6.07 6.77
CA ARG A 148 22.46 -5.90 7.95
C ARG A 148 23.50 -4.84 7.57
N THR A 149 23.36 -3.64 8.11
CA THR A 149 24.50 -2.74 8.23
C THR A 149 25.48 -3.48 9.13
N LEU A 150 26.50 -4.09 8.53
CA LEU A 150 27.72 -4.45 9.24
C LEU A 150 28.25 -3.14 9.83
N GLY A 151 27.98 -2.90 11.11
CA GLY A 151 28.69 -1.87 11.86
C GLY A 151 30.19 -2.17 11.81
N PRO A 152 31.05 -1.15 11.90
CA PRO A 152 32.49 -1.36 11.85
C PRO A 152 32.89 -2.30 13.00
N GLN A 153 33.53 -3.42 12.66
CA GLN A 153 34.25 -4.24 13.64
C GLN A 153 35.33 -3.36 14.26
N ARG A 154 35.14 -2.94 15.50
CA ARG A 154 36.23 -2.45 16.33
C ARG A 154 37.11 -3.65 16.65
N ARG A 155 38.31 -3.67 16.06
CA ARG A 155 39.46 -4.38 16.61
C ARG A 155 40.22 -3.43 17.51
#